data_AF-B3XZT6-F1
#
_entry.id   AF-B3XZT6-F1
#
_cell.length_a   1.000
_cell.length_b   1.000
_cell.length_c   1.000
_cell.angle_alpha   90.00
_cell.angle_beta   90.00
_cell.angle_gamma   90.00
#
_symmetry.space_group_name_H-M   'P 1'
#
loop_
_entity.id
_entity.type
_entity.pdbx_description
1 polymer ?
#
loop_
_entity_poly.entity_id
_entity_poly.type
_entity_poly.pdbx_seq_one_letter_code
_entity_poly.pdbx_strand_id
1 'polypeptide(L)'
;LGFVGAGVGALSAGSPVFKDLDEMASAGSSNKRAWWIKEVDTPTIEIDWDMLKRHDATTIPQVAYASFVGKDVAAAQGAKQKADRKQWIAEDKSGYTLRDYALFDAAAYGWQAGFSHDFLGDTTVTPYGMGSPSDLGLPAWNGSPEETTAMIRQAFRFLGTGTISIVELNENNRKLVYGVDWDGKAIVFENVEKAYETDK
;
A
#
# COMPACT_ATOMS: atom_id res chain seq x y z
N LEU A 1 9.73 19.75 12.73
CA LEU A 1 10.25 19.08 13.93
C LEU A 1 9.36 19.46 15.10
N GLY A 2 8.73 18.46 15.73
CA GLY A 2 7.93 18.63 16.94
C GLY A 2 6.42 18.61 16.71
N PHE A 3 5.84 17.41 16.53
CA PHE A 3 4.47 17.17 16.99
C PHE A 3 4.51 17.20 18.52
N VAL A 4 4.35 18.39 19.09
CA VAL A 4 4.01 18.57 20.50
C VAL A 4 2.49 18.69 20.57
N GLY A 5 1.92 17.83 21.40
CA GLY A 5 0.50 17.59 21.49
C GLY A 5 -0.29 18.76 22.06
N ALA A 6 -1.57 18.79 21.66
CA ALA A 6 -2.70 19.23 22.47
C ALA A 6 -3.99 18.90 21.70
N GLY A 7 -4.20 17.62 21.45
CA GLY A 7 -5.49 17.06 21.05
C GLY A 7 -6.26 16.51 22.26
N VAL A 8 -6.06 17.06 23.47
CA VAL A 8 -7.00 16.87 24.59
C VAL A 8 -8.05 17.96 24.46
N GLY A 9 -8.90 17.86 23.43
CA GLY A 9 -10.09 18.67 23.28
C GLY A 9 -11.27 17.87 23.79
N ALA A 10 -11.66 18.10 25.05
CA ALA A 10 -12.84 17.53 25.72
C ALA A 10 -13.08 16.03 25.45
N LEU A 11 -12.62 15.16 26.37
CA LEU A 11 -13.20 13.83 26.49
C LEU A 11 -14.70 14.02 26.72
N SER A 12 -15.51 13.82 25.67
CA SER A 12 -16.94 13.63 25.84
C SER A 12 -17.09 12.45 26.80
N ALA A 13 -17.86 12.62 27.87
CA ALA A 13 -18.26 11.51 28.72
C ALA A 13 -19.00 10.49 27.84
N GLY A 14 -18.27 9.49 27.33
CA GLY A 14 -18.78 8.58 26.31
C GLY A 14 -17.75 8.05 25.29
N SER A 15 -16.55 8.61 25.20
CA SER A 15 -15.48 8.02 24.36
C SER A 15 -14.81 6.85 25.09
N PRO A 16 -14.68 5.67 24.46
CA PRO A 16 -14.04 4.52 25.09
C PRO A 16 -12.57 4.83 25.40
N VAL A 17 -12.14 4.52 26.63
CA VAL A 17 -10.76 4.63 27.08
C VAL A 17 -10.16 3.24 27.03
N PHE A 18 -9.17 3.03 26.16
CA PHE A 18 -8.41 1.78 26.08
C PHE A 18 -7.13 1.91 26.88
N LYS A 19 -6.76 0.88 27.64
CA LYS A 19 -5.53 0.82 28.44
C LYS A 19 -4.35 0.26 27.65
N ASP A 20 -4.63 -0.62 26.70
CA ASP A 20 -3.63 -1.29 25.87
C ASP A 20 -4.21 -1.66 24.49
N LEU A 21 -3.36 -2.23 23.64
CA LEU A 21 -3.72 -2.65 22.29
C LEU A 21 -4.69 -3.83 22.28
N ASP A 22 -4.67 -4.68 23.31
CA ASP A 22 -5.54 -5.84 23.41
C ASP A 22 -6.99 -5.39 23.69
N GLU A 23 -7.18 -4.42 24.59
CA GLU A 23 -8.47 -3.80 24.86
C GLU A 23 -8.99 -3.05 23.62
N MET A 24 -8.10 -2.35 22.90
CA MET A 24 -8.46 -1.65 21.66
C MET A 24 -8.82 -2.60 20.51
N ALA A 25 -8.11 -3.71 20.35
CA ALA A 25 -8.44 -4.74 19.35
C ALA A 25 -9.77 -5.44 19.71
N SER A 26 -9.97 -5.75 21.00
CA SER A 26 -11.17 -6.43 21.50
C SER A 26 -12.43 -5.55 21.46
N ALA A 27 -12.27 -4.23 21.49
CA ALA A 27 -13.38 -3.28 21.46
C ALA A 27 -14.18 -3.27 20.15
N GLY A 28 -13.70 -3.98 19.12
CA GLY A 28 -14.39 -4.16 17.85
C GLY A 28 -14.35 -2.90 16.99
N SER A 29 -13.46 -2.88 16.00
CA SER A 29 -13.46 -1.87 14.95
C SER A 29 -14.04 -2.41 13.65
N SER A 30 -15.35 -2.65 13.63
CA SER A 30 -16.05 -2.62 12.34
C SER A 30 -16.49 -1.18 12.09
N ASN A 31 -16.00 -0.57 11.01
CA ASN A 31 -16.67 0.61 10.47
C ASN A 31 -18.12 0.20 10.23
N LYS A 32 -19.07 0.73 11.01
CA LYS A 32 -20.49 0.49 10.76
C LYS A 32 -20.79 0.94 9.34
N ARG A 33 -20.97 -0.03 8.45
CA ARG A 33 -21.34 0.24 7.07
C ARG A 33 -22.75 0.84 7.08
N ALA A 34 -23.04 1.69 6.10
CA ALA A 34 -24.40 2.21 5.94
C ALA A 34 -25.39 1.06 5.78
N TRP A 35 -26.63 1.24 6.26
CA TRP A 35 -27.64 0.16 6.36
C TRP A 35 -27.95 -0.55 5.04
N TRP A 36 -27.65 0.07 3.89
CA TRP A 36 -27.85 -0.51 2.55
C TRP A 36 -26.66 -1.32 2.03
N ILE A 37 -25.51 -1.31 2.74
CA ILE A 37 -24.34 -2.10 2.38
C ILE A 37 -24.49 -3.49 2.98
N LYS A 38 -24.40 -4.51 2.13
CA LYS A 38 -24.48 -5.92 2.53
C LYS A 38 -23.11 -6.57 2.42
N GLU A 39 -22.82 -7.45 3.37
CA GLU A 39 -21.69 -8.37 3.26
C GLU A 39 -22.12 -9.57 2.43
N VAL A 40 -21.23 -10.03 1.56
CA VAL A 40 -21.43 -11.16 0.65
C VAL A 40 -20.14 -11.98 0.63
N ASP A 41 -20.28 -13.30 0.55
CA ASP A 41 -19.12 -14.21 0.54
C ASP A 41 -18.35 -14.14 -0.78
N THR A 42 -19.04 -13.79 -1.86
CA THR A 42 -18.48 -13.68 -3.21
C THR A 42 -18.84 -12.34 -3.85
N PRO A 43 -17.99 -11.80 -4.74
CA PRO A 43 -18.31 -10.57 -5.47
C PRO A 43 -19.66 -10.66 -6.16
N THR A 44 -20.45 -9.58 -6.11
CA THR A 44 -21.77 -9.52 -6.76
C THR A 44 -21.69 -9.41 -8.29
N ILE A 45 -20.48 -9.17 -8.81
CA ILE A 45 -20.19 -9.22 -10.24
C ILE A 45 -19.71 -10.62 -10.61
N GLU A 46 -20.18 -11.13 -11.74
CA GLU A 46 -19.68 -12.38 -12.28
C GLU A 46 -18.23 -12.20 -12.75
N ILE A 47 -17.35 -13.10 -12.32
CA ILE A 47 -15.95 -13.14 -12.74
C ILE A 47 -15.74 -14.49 -13.44
N ASP A 48 -15.36 -14.43 -14.71
CA ASP A 48 -14.91 -15.61 -15.43
C ASP A 48 -13.48 -15.96 -15.01
N TRP A 49 -13.38 -16.79 -13.97
CA TRP A 49 -12.09 -17.22 -13.41
C TRP A 49 -11.29 -18.12 -14.36
N ASP A 50 -11.92 -18.77 -15.34
CA ASP A 50 -11.26 -19.65 -16.29
C ASP A 50 -10.57 -18.84 -17.40
N MET A 51 -11.16 -17.70 -17.76
CA MET A 51 -10.54 -16.73 -18.67
C MET A 51 -9.43 -15.92 -18.01
N LEU A 52 -9.52 -15.68 -16.69
CA LEU A 52 -8.56 -14.84 -15.99
C LEU A 52 -7.19 -15.51 -15.86
N LYS A 53 -6.15 -14.82 -16.33
CA LYS A 53 -4.75 -15.21 -16.19
C LYS A 53 -3.98 -14.10 -15.51
N ARG A 54 -2.95 -14.49 -14.75
CA ARG A 54 -2.02 -13.54 -14.13
C ARG A 54 -1.37 -12.68 -15.21
N HIS A 55 -1.46 -11.37 -15.05
CA HIS A 55 -1.05 -10.43 -16.08
C HIS A 55 0.45 -10.12 -16.03
N ASP A 56 1.05 -9.83 -17.18
CA ASP A 56 2.43 -9.34 -17.29
C ASP A 56 2.45 -7.83 -17.17
N ALA A 57 2.90 -7.32 -16.02
CA ALA A 57 2.92 -5.90 -15.72
C ALA A 57 3.89 -5.11 -16.62
N THR A 58 4.82 -5.76 -17.32
CA THR A 58 5.69 -5.07 -18.29
C THR A 58 4.92 -4.61 -19.52
N THR A 59 3.72 -5.16 -19.76
CA THR A 59 2.91 -4.88 -20.96
C THR A 59 1.83 -3.82 -20.74
N ILE A 60 1.60 -3.39 -19.50
CA ILE A 60 0.56 -2.38 -19.23
C ILE A 60 0.96 -1.02 -19.81
N PRO A 61 0.02 -0.17 -20.25
CA PRO A 61 0.32 1.13 -20.84
C PRO A 61 1.20 2.04 -19.98
N GLN A 62 1.11 1.93 -18.65
CA GLN A 62 1.94 2.72 -17.73
C GLN A 62 3.44 2.36 -17.81
N VAL A 63 3.77 1.09 -18.07
CA VAL A 63 5.16 0.59 -18.14
C VAL A 63 5.65 0.55 -19.58
N ALA A 64 4.82 0.07 -20.50
CA ALA A 64 5.12 -0.09 -21.92
C ALA A 64 4.66 1.07 -22.80
N TYR A 65 4.47 2.29 -22.27
CA TYR A 65 3.93 3.44 -23.01
C TYR A 65 4.58 3.62 -24.40
N ALA A 66 5.92 3.57 -24.47
CA ALA A 66 6.66 3.72 -25.73
C ALA A 66 6.37 2.61 -26.75
N SER A 67 5.99 1.42 -26.31
CA SER A 67 5.56 0.32 -27.19
C SER A 67 4.20 0.58 -27.83
N PHE A 68 3.33 1.37 -27.18
CA PHE A 68 2.01 1.73 -27.72
C PHE A 68 2.07 2.93 -28.67
N VAL A 69 2.86 3.96 -28.34
CA VAL A 69 2.88 5.22 -29.11
C VAL A 69 4.10 5.38 -30.03
N GLY A 70 5.09 4.49 -29.90
CA GLY A 70 6.40 4.62 -30.55
C GLY A 70 7.39 5.44 -29.73
N LYS A 71 8.67 5.07 -29.83
CA LYS A 71 9.77 5.66 -29.03
C LYS A 71 9.90 7.18 -29.25
N ASP A 72 9.75 7.64 -30.49
CA ASP A 72 9.92 9.06 -30.85
C ASP A 72 8.80 9.92 -30.23
N VAL A 73 7.56 9.43 -30.29
CA VAL A 73 6.41 10.11 -29.66
C VAL A 73 6.59 10.15 -28.15
N ALA A 74 6.97 9.03 -27.54
CA ALA A 74 7.20 8.96 -26.09
C ALA A 74 8.31 9.93 -25.65
N ALA A 75 9.42 9.98 -26.39
CA ALA A 75 10.52 10.90 -26.12
C ALA A 75 10.10 12.37 -26.28
N ALA A 76 9.38 12.70 -27.35
CA ALA A 76 8.88 14.05 -27.60
C ALA A 76 7.90 14.52 -26.50
N GLN A 77 6.99 13.65 -26.07
CA GLN A 77 6.05 13.95 -24.98
C GLN A 77 6.77 14.13 -23.64
N GLY A 78 7.74 13.27 -23.32
CA GLY A 78 8.56 13.41 -22.12
C GLY A 78 9.36 14.72 -22.10
N ALA A 79 9.95 15.12 -23.24
CA ALA A 79 10.65 16.39 -23.37
C ALA A 79 9.70 17.59 -23.21
N LYS A 80 8.53 17.53 -23.85
CA LYS A 80 7.48 18.56 -23.73
C LYS A 80 7.00 18.69 -22.28
N GLN A 81 6.73 17.59 -21.59
CA GLN A 81 6.30 17.60 -20.19
C GLN A 81 7.30 18.31 -19.28
N LYS A 82 8.61 18.11 -19.50
CA LYS A 82 9.67 18.80 -18.73
C LYS A 82 9.72 20.29 -19.04
N ALA A 83 9.60 20.66 -20.32
CA ALA A 83 9.59 22.06 -20.75
C ALA A 83 8.36 22.81 -20.21
N ASP A 84 7.17 22.25 -20.41
CA ASP A 84 5.89 22.82 -19.93
C ASP A 84 5.92 22.99 -18.40
N ARG A 85 6.41 22.00 -17.66
CA ARG A 85 6.54 22.09 -16.19
C ARG A 85 7.42 23.27 -15.77
N LYS A 86 8.60 23.41 -16.38
CA LYS A 86 9.51 24.53 -16.06
C LYS A 86 8.85 25.88 -16.38
N GLN A 87 8.20 25.98 -17.53
CA GLN A 87 7.50 27.19 -17.95
C GLN A 87 6.37 27.54 -16.98
N TRP A 88 5.49 26.59 -16.67
CA TRP A 88 4.33 26.82 -15.81
C TRP A 88 4.70 27.18 -14.37
N ILE A 89 5.80 26.62 -13.84
CA ILE A 89 6.37 27.05 -12.55
C ILE A 89 6.86 28.50 -12.62
N ALA A 90 7.56 28.89 -13.69
CA ALA A 90 8.08 30.25 -13.86
C ALA A 90 6.97 31.30 -14.04
N GLU A 91 5.84 30.90 -14.61
CA GLU A 91 4.65 31.73 -14.83
C GLU A 91 3.70 31.79 -13.62
N ASP A 92 4.03 31.09 -12.52
CA ASP A 92 3.16 30.94 -11.34
C ASP A 92 1.74 30.45 -11.70
N LYS A 93 1.67 29.52 -12.67
CA LYS A 93 0.40 28.98 -13.13
C LYS A 93 -0.26 28.20 -12.00
N SER A 94 -1.56 28.46 -11.77
CA SER A 94 -2.35 27.78 -10.74
C SER A 94 -2.21 26.25 -10.83
N GLY A 95 -1.86 25.60 -9.71
CA GLY A 95 -1.61 24.16 -9.60
C GLY A 95 -0.19 23.72 -10.01
N TYR A 96 0.63 24.63 -10.51
CA TYR A 96 2.03 24.39 -10.88
C TYR A 96 2.98 25.38 -10.21
N THR A 97 2.55 26.03 -9.13
CA THR A 97 3.46 26.93 -8.41
C THR A 97 4.64 26.13 -7.85
N LEU A 98 5.76 26.81 -7.55
CA LEU A 98 6.90 26.14 -6.94
C LEU A 98 6.54 25.45 -5.62
N ARG A 99 5.58 26.00 -4.86
CA ARG A 99 5.09 25.43 -3.59
C ARG A 99 4.27 24.15 -3.83
N ASP A 100 3.41 24.15 -4.85
CA ASP A 100 2.64 22.96 -5.23
C ASP A 100 3.57 21.82 -5.63
N TYR A 101 4.59 22.14 -6.43
CA TYR A 101 5.59 21.16 -6.85
C TYR A 101 6.40 20.62 -5.67
N ALA A 102 6.87 21.48 -4.77
CA ALA A 102 7.61 21.07 -3.58
C ALA A 102 6.76 20.21 -2.63
N LEU A 103 5.47 20.52 -2.48
CA LEU A 103 4.56 19.72 -1.68
C LEU A 103 4.34 18.33 -2.31
N PHE A 104 4.14 18.27 -3.62
CA PHE A 104 4.01 17.00 -4.34
C PHE A 104 5.28 16.14 -4.19
N ASP A 105 6.46 16.73 -4.38
CA ASP A 105 7.74 16.03 -4.27
C ASP A 105 7.95 15.48 -2.84
N ALA A 106 7.68 16.29 -1.82
CA ALA A 106 7.74 15.85 -0.43
C ALA A 106 6.74 14.72 -0.12
N ALA A 107 5.53 14.78 -0.69
CA ALA A 107 4.52 13.75 -0.53
C ALA A 107 4.83 12.46 -1.29
N ALA A 108 5.68 12.49 -2.31
CA ALA A 108 6.14 11.32 -3.04
C ALA A 108 7.23 10.54 -2.30
N TYR A 109 7.81 11.11 -1.23
CA TYR A 109 8.74 10.39 -0.36
C TYR A 109 8.04 9.22 0.32
N GLY A 110 8.67 8.05 0.27
CA GLY A 110 8.12 6.77 0.72
C GLY A 110 7.27 6.04 -0.33
N TRP A 111 6.94 6.68 -1.46
CA TRP A 111 6.31 6.01 -2.60
C TRP A 111 7.33 5.61 -3.67
N GLN A 112 8.19 6.53 -4.10
CA GLN A 112 9.20 6.27 -5.15
C GLN A 112 10.64 6.17 -4.64
N ALA A 113 10.90 6.67 -3.43
CA ALA A 113 12.23 6.71 -2.83
C ALA A 113 12.12 6.68 -1.30
N GLY A 114 13.16 6.18 -0.63
CA GLY A 114 13.31 6.29 0.82
C GLY A 114 13.00 5.03 1.62
N PHE A 115 12.31 4.04 1.03
CA PHE A 115 12.11 2.71 1.63
C PHE A 115 12.48 1.63 0.61
N SER A 116 12.96 0.47 1.06
CA SER A 116 13.09 -0.68 0.18
C SER A 116 11.71 -1.23 -0.20
N HIS A 117 11.57 -1.74 -1.42
CA HIS A 117 10.36 -2.40 -1.92
C HIS A 117 10.46 -3.93 -1.78
N ASP A 118 11.12 -4.40 -0.72
CA ASP A 118 11.28 -5.83 -0.45
C ASP A 118 9.98 -6.42 0.12
N PHE A 119 9.63 -7.63 -0.32
CA PHE A 119 8.45 -8.36 0.14
C PHE A 119 8.46 -8.59 1.66
N LEU A 120 9.65 -8.74 2.25
CA LEU A 120 9.85 -8.99 3.68
C LEU A 120 9.87 -7.72 4.51
N GLY A 121 9.61 -6.55 3.90
CA GLY A 121 9.67 -5.24 4.53
C GLY A 121 11.03 -4.56 4.34
N ASP A 122 11.12 -3.31 4.80
CA ASP A 122 12.29 -2.50 4.53
C ASP A 122 13.56 -3.06 5.19
N THR A 123 14.52 -3.47 4.37
CA THR A 123 15.84 -3.98 4.80
C THR A 123 16.90 -2.89 4.95
N THR A 124 16.61 -1.67 4.47
CA THR A 124 17.52 -0.53 4.49
C THR A 124 17.32 0.37 5.71
N VAL A 125 16.13 0.36 6.30
CA VAL A 125 15.78 1.17 7.47
C VAL A 125 15.08 0.30 8.52
N THR A 126 15.74 0.08 9.66
CA THR A 126 15.11 -0.49 10.86
C THR A 126 15.01 0.59 11.94
N PRO A 127 13.87 1.30 12.04
CA PRO A 127 13.71 2.30 13.08
C PRO A 127 13.94 1.67 14.45
N TYR A 128 14.89 2.22 15.21
CA TYR A 128 15.30 1.75 16.55
C TYR A 128 15.95 0.36 16.62
N GLY A 129 16.29 -0.27 15.48
CA GLY A 129 17.09 -1.49 15.44
C GLY A 129 16.48 -2.70 16.14
N MET A 130 15.15 -2.72 16.34
CA MET A 130 14.47 -3.78 17.10
C MET A 130 14.39 -5.13 16.36
N GLY A 131 14.66 -5.16 15.05
CA GLY A 131 14.64 -6.38 14.24
C GLY A 131 13.28 -7.10 14.22
N SER A 132 13.31 -8.37 13.86
CA SER A 132 12.18 -9.29 13.99
C SER A 132 12.07 -9.84 15.43
N PRO A 133 10.91 -10.35 15.87
CA PRO A 133 10.77 -11.00 17.17
C PRO A 133 11.80 -12.12 17.41
N SER A 134 12.15 -12.88 16.36
CA SER A 134 13.15 -13.94 16.42
C SER A 134 14.56 -13.44 16.71
N ASP A 135 14.91 -12.23 16.27
CA ASP A 135 16.22 -11.62 16.60
C ASP A 135 16.33 -11.32 18.09
N LEU A 136 15.19 -11.18 18.77
CA LEU A 136 15.07 -11.03 20.22
C LEU A 136 14.89 -12.37 20.96
N GLY A 137 14.91 -13.50 20.25
CA GLY A 137 14.63 -14.82 20.81
C GLY A 137 13.16 -15.03 21.22
N LEU A 138 12.26 -14.19 20.72
CA LEU A 138 10.83 -14.25 20.99
C LEU A 138 10.08 -14.89 19.82
N PRO A 139 9.00 -15.66 20.10
CA PRO A 139 8.13 -16.14 19.04
C PRO A 139 7.36 -14.98 18.40
N ALA A 140 6.95 -15.14 17.13
CA ALA A 140 5.97 -14.25 16.54
C ALA A 140 4.66 -14.31 17.34
N TRP A 141 4.02 -13.15 17.54
CA TRP A 141 2.69 -13.11 18.13
C TRP A 141 1.68 -13.81 17.22
N ASN A 142 0.85 -14.70 17.77
CA ASN A 142 -0.15 -15.45 17.04
C ASN A 142 -1.46 -15.48 17.84
N GLY A 143 -2.51 -14.87 17.28
CA GLY A 143 -3.86 -14.88 17.85
C GLY A 143 -4.80 -15.77 17.03
N SER A 144 -6.09 -15.81 17.41
CA SER A 144 -7.14 -16.34 16.53
C SER A 144 -7.27 -15.47 15.26
N PRO A 145 -7.83 -15.99 14.15
CA PRO A 145 -8.06 -15.19 12.95
C PRO A 145 -8.81 -13.88 13.21
N GLU A 146 -9.78 -13.91 14.12
CA GLU A 146 -10.58 -12.76 14.55
C GLU A 146 -9.73 -11.73 15.31
N GLU A 147 -8.94 -12.17 16.29
CA GLU A 147 -8.05 -11.31 17.08
C GLU A 147 -6.94 -10.71 16.20
N THR A 148 -6.31 -11.51 15.35
CA THR A 148 -5.30 -11.04 14.40
C THR A 148 -5.88 -10.02 13.44
N THR A 149 -7.08 -10.27 12.91
CA THR A 149 -7.77 -9.32 12.04
C THR A 149 -8.06 -8.01 12.76
N ALA A 150 -8.52 -8.06 14.02
CA ALA A 150 -8.77 -6.87 14.81
C ALA A 150 -7.48 -6.09 15.11
N MET A 151 -6.41 -6.78 15.50
CA MET A 151 -5.11 -6.18 15.78
C MET A 151 -4.52 -5.49 14.53
N ILE A 152 -4.52 -6.18 13.38
CA ILE A 152 -4.08 -5.61 12.10
C ILE A 152 -4.90 -4.35 11.76
N ARG A 153 -6.23 -4.39 11.95
CA ARG A 153 -7.07 -3.22 11.68
C ARG A 153 -6.66 -2.01 12.50
N GLN A 154 -6.42 -2.20 13.79
CA GLN A 154 -5.99 -1.14 14.68
C GLN A 154 -4.60 -0.60 14.31
N ALA A 155 -3.64 -1.49 14.04
CA ALA A 155 -2.30 -1.10 13.63
C ALA A 155 -2.31 -0.26 12.34
N PHE A 156 -3.01 -0.72 11.30
CA PHE A 156 -3.10 0.00 10.03
C PHE A 156 -3.87 1.32 10.15
N ARG A 157 -4.90 1.37 11.00
CA ARG A 157 -5.62 2.63 11.27
C ARG A 157 -4.73 3.65 11.95
N PHE A 158 -3.93 3.22 12.93
CA PHE A 158 -2.91 4.05 13.56
C PHE A 158 -1.90 4.58 12.54
N LEU A 159 -1.52 3.76 11.55
CA LEU A 159 -0.66 4.14 10.43
C LEU A 159 -1.36 4.96 9.33
N GLY A 160 -2.59 5.44 9.56
CA GLY A 160 -3.30 6.35 8.65
C GLY A 160 -4.15 5.66 7.58
N THR A 161 -4.33 4.34 7.64
CA THR A 161 -5.14 3.60 6.65
C THR A 161 -6.62 3.99 6.77
N GLY A 162 -7.23 4.29 5.62
CA GLY A 162 -8.64 4.67 5.53
C GLY A 162 -9.62 3.50 5.68
N THR A 163 -9.37 2.39 4.98
CA THR A 163 -10.20 1.18 4.99
C THR A 163 -9.32 -0.06 4.86
N ILE A 164 -9.72 -1.14 5.53
CA ILE A 164 -9.00 -2.41 5.55
C ILE A 164 -9.99 -3.52 5.24
N SER A 165 -9.61 -4.36 4.29
CA SER A 165 -10.34 -5.55 3.88
C SER A 165 -9.36 -6.70 3.76
N ILE A 166 -9.82 -7.91 4.05
CA ILE A 166 -9.02 -9.12 4.01
C ILE A 166 -9.68 -10.04 2.98
N VAL A 167 -8.87 -10.58 2.09
CA VAL A 167 -9.29 -11.54 1.06
C VAL A 167 -8.32 -12.70 1.10
N GLU A 168 -8.84 -13.92 1.11
CA GLU A 168 -8.01 -15.12 1.09
C GLU A 168 -7.30 -15.28 -0.26
N LEU A 169 -6.01 -15.62 -0.23
CA LEU A 169 -5.22 -15.89 -1.42
C LEU A 169 -5.37 -17.35 -1.91
N ASN A 170 -6.57 -17.68 -2.39
CA ASN A 170 -6.92 -18.98 -2.97
C ASN A 170 -6.58 -19.09 -4.48
N GLU A 171 -6.90 -20.22 -5.11
CA GLU A 171 -6.59 -20.49 -6.54
C GLU A 171 -7.13 -19.42 -7.50
N ASN A 172 -8.30 -18.85 -7.20
CA ASN A 172 -8.91 -17.80 -8.01
C ASN A 172 -8.29 -16.44 -7.72
N ASN A 173 -8.21 -16.05 -6.45
CA ASN A 173 -7.70 -14.73 -6.07
C ASN A 173 -6.22 -14.54 -6.41
N ARG A 174 -5.42 -15.62 -6.46
CA ARG A 174 -4.02 -15.58 -6.97
C ARG A 174 -3.92 -15.10 -8.41
N LYS A 175 -4.96 -15.28 -9.23
CA LYS A 175 -5.00 -14.80 -10.62
C LYS A 175 -5.02 -13.27 -10.71
N LEU A 176 -5.36 -12.58 -9.62
CA LEU A 176 -5.37 -11.12 -9.51
C LEU A 176 -3.99 -10.51 -9.24
N VAL A 177 -2.99 -11.34 -8.86
CA VAL A 177 -1.60 -10.91 -8.68
C VAL A 177 -0.87 -11.03 -10.01
N TYR A 178 -0.06 -10.02 -10.37
CA TYR A 178 0.76 -10.06 -11.58
C TYR A 178 1.58 -11.34 -11.69
N GLY A 179 1.70 -11.89 -12.90
CA GLY A 179 2.53 -13.05 -13.21
C GLY A 179 4.00 -12.67 -13.39
N VAL A 180 4.21 -11.49 -13.98
CA VAL A 180 5.51 -10.83 -14.14
C VAL A 180 5.35 -9.42 -13.61
N ASP A 181 6.25 -8.99 -12.73
CA ASP A 181 6.22 -7.67 -12.14
C ASP A 181 6.71 -6.59 -13.12
N TRP A 182 6.51 -5.31 -12.80
CA TRP A 182 6.89 -4.18 -13.66
C TRP A 182 8.39 -4.12 -13.96
N ASP A 183 9.22 -4.77 -13.15
CA ASP A 183 10.65 -4.89 -13.36
C ASP A 183 11.05 -6.06 -14.30
N GLY A 184 10.09 -6.91 -14.70
CA GLY A 184 10.30 -8.05 -15.58
C GLY A 184 10.57 -9.38 -14.88
N LYS A 185 10.57 -9.45 -13.54
CA LYS A 185 10.73 -10.72 -12.82
C LYS A 185 9.40 -11.47 -12.71
N ALA A 186 9.46 -12.79 -12.83
CA ALA A 186 8.31 -13.64 -12.60
C ALA A 186 7.98 -13.70 -11.10
N ILE A 187 6.72 -13.48 -10.74
CA ILE A 187 6.21 -13.76 -9.40
C ILE A 187 5.73 -15.20 -9.41
N VAL A 188 6.27 -16.05 -8.53
CA VAL A 188 5.91 -17.47 -8.45
C VAL A 188 5.40 -17.82 -7.06
N PHE A 189 4.44 -18.73 -7.00
CA PHE A 189 3.91 -19.25 -5.74
C PHE A 189 4.52 -20.62 -5.48
N GLU A 190 5.36 -20.71 -4.46
CA GLU A 190 6.08 -21.93 -4.10
C GLU A 190 5.81 -22.30 -2.65
N ASN A 191 5.91 -23.59 -2.32
CA ASN A 191 5.82 -24.06 -0.95
C ASN A 191 7.19 -23.95 -0.28
N VAL A 192 7.54 -22.74 0.15
CA VAL A 192 8.82 -22.40 0.78
C VAL A 192 8.58 -21.71 2.12
N GLU A 193 9.51 -21.88 3.05
CA GLU A 193 9.39 -21.33 4.41
C GLU A 193 9.40 -19.79 4.41
N LYS A 194 10.19 -19.18 3.52
CA LYS A 194 10.37 -17.74 3.44
C LYS A 194 10.42 -17.30 1.98
N ALA A 195 9.78 -16.17 1.67
CA ALA A 195 9.88 -15.55 0.37
C ALA A 195 11.34 -15.16 0.07
N TYR A 196 11.72 -15.24 -1.20
CA TYR A 196 13.04 -14.87 -1.70
C TYR A 196 12.93 -14.27 -3.10
N GLU A 197 14.01 -13.61 -3.53
CA GLU A 197 14.15 -13.05 -4.87
C GLU A 197 15.47 -13.57 -5.47
N THR A 198 15.45 -14.01 -6.73
CA THR A 198 16.66 -14.42 -7.46
C THR A 198 17.17 -13.29 -8.35
N ASP A 199 18.42 -13.38 -8.79
CA ASP A 199 18.96 -12.50 -9.84
C ASP A 199 18.16 -12.63 -11.15
N LYS A 200 18.26 -11.60 -12.01
CA LYS A 200 17.67 -11.59 -13.36
C LYS A 200 18.49 -12.42 -14.34
#